data_AF-A0A1M7UW56-F1
#
_entry.id   AF-A0A1M7UW56-F1
#
_cell.length_a   1.000
_cell.length_b   1.000
_cell.length_c   1.000
_cell.angle_alpha   90.00
_cell.angle_beta   90.00
_cell.angle_gamma   90.00
#
_symmetry.space_group_name_H-M   'P 1'
#
loop_
_entity.id
_entity.type
_entity.pdbx_description
1 polymer ?
#
loop_
_entity_poly.entity_id
_entity_poly.type
_entity_poly.pdbx_seq_one_letter_code
_entity_poly.pdbx_strand_id
1 'polypeptide(L)' 'MAKFAIGETVDNAADDHEVGKVIAVFPTDDGNFRYAVDMEGYGALQFFNEEKLVVHPC' A
#
# COMPACT_ATOMS: atom_id res chain seq x y z
N MET A 1 -0.67 14.80 -3.05
CA MET A 1 -1.76 14.17 -2.27
C MET A 1 -1.50 12.69 -2.27
N ALA A 2 -1.70 11.99 -1.15
CA ALA A 2 -1.52 10.55 -1.11
C ALA A 2 -2.56 9.89 -2.03
N LYS A 3 -2.11 8.96 -2.87
CA LYS A 3 -2.94 8.22 -3.82
C LYS A 3 -3.84 7.20 -3.11
N PHE A 4 -3.40 6.70 -1.95
CA PHE A 4 -4.13 5.77 -1.11
C PHE A 4 -4.30 6.33 0.32
N ALA A 5 -5.43 6.04 0.95
CA ALA A 5 -5.72 6.41 2.32
C ALA A 5 -5.50 5.23 3.28
N ILE A 6 -5.28 5.54 4.56
CA ILE A 6 -5.24 4.51 5.61
C ILE A 6 -6.62 3.83 5.67
N GLY A 7 -6.62 2.50 5.60
CA GLY A 7 -7.81 1.67 5.59
C GLY A 7 -8.23 1.18 4.20
N GLU A 8 -7.65 1.73 3.13
CA GLU A 8 -7.91 1.29 1.76
C GLU A 8 -7.31 -0.09 1.50
N THR A 9 -8.03 -0.87 0.70
CA THR A 9 -7.56 -2.14 0.18
C THR A 9 -6.81 -1.89 -1.12
N VAL A 10 -5.59 -2.41 -1.21
CA VAL A 10 -4.69 -2.23 -2.35
C VAL A 10 -4.17 -3.60 -2.79
N ASP A 11 -3.94 -3.76 -4.08
CA ASP A 11 -3.18 -4.89 -4.59
C ASP A 11 -1.72 -4.51 -4.75
N ASN A 12 -0.87 -5.49 -4.51
CA ASN A 12 0.53 -5.40 -4.88
C ASN A 12 0.67 -5.57 -6.40
N ALA A 13 1.11 -4.51 -7.10
CA ALA A 13 1.32 -4.55 -8.55
C ALA A 13 2.40 -5.56 -8.99
N ALA A 14 3.26 -5.99 -8.05
CA ALA A 14 4.26 -7.02 -8.32
C ALA A 14 3.71 -8.44 -8.20
N ASP A 15 2.61 -8.64 -7.48
CA ASP A 15 2.01 -9.94 -7.22
C ASP A 15 0.48 -9.81 -7.19
N ASP A 16 -0.15 -10.08 -8.33
CA ASP A 16 -1.59 -9.91 -8.60
C ASP A 16 -2.50 -10.78 -7.70
N HIS A 17 -1.93 -11.57 -6.80
CA HIS A 17 -2.64 -12.44 -5.87
C HIS A 17 -2.64 -11.96 -4.42
N GLU A 18 -1.89 -10.90 -4.09
CA GLU A 18 -1.75 -10.44 -2.72
C GLU A 18 -2.50 -9.13 -2.48
N VAL A 19 -3.67 -9.27 -1.87
CA VAL A 19 -4.50 -8.16 -1.39
C VAL A 19 -3.99 -7.71 -0.03
N GLY A 20 -3.70 -6.42 0.10
CA GLY A 20 -3.24 -5.81 1.34
C GLY A 20 -4.08 -4.62 1.77
N LYS A 21 -3.95 -4.23 3.04
CA LYS A 21 -4.63 -3.04 3.58
C LYS A 21 -3.63 -1.97 3.98
N VAL A 22 -3.81 -0.75 3.51
CA VAL A 22 -2.95 0.38 3.89
C VAL A 22 -3.18 0.72 5.37
N ILE A 23 -2.15 0.61 6.21
CA ILE A 23 -2.21 0.92 7.64
C ILE A 23 -1.55 2.27 7.95
N ALA A 24 -0.55 2.67 7.18
CA ALA A 24 0.11 3.97 7.35
C ALA A 24 0.65 4.51 6.03
N VAL A 25 0.74 5.85 5.95
CA VAL A 25 1.32 6.55 4.80
C VAL A 25 2.43 7.47 5.32
N PHE A 26 3.62 7.30 4.76
CA PHE A 26 4.82 8.04 5.12
C PHE A 26 5.23 8.93 3.95
N PRO A 27 5.17 10.25 4.09
CA PRO A 27 5.77 11.17 3.12
C PRO A 27 7.30 11.06 3.20
N THR A 28 7.97 11.06 2.05
CA THR A 28 9.43 11.10 1.95
C THR A 28 9.92 12.46 1.45
N ASP A 29 11.16 12.81 1.77
CA ASP A 29 11.77 14.11 1.43
C ASP A 29 11.86 14.35 -0.09
N ASP A 30 11.89 13.27 -0.86
CA ASP A 30 11.90 13.25 -2.33
C ASP A 30 10.53 13.62 -2.96
N GLY A 31 9.52 13.90 -2.15
CA GLY A 31 8.14 14.17 -2.61
C GLY A 31 7.33 12.90 -2.92
N ASN A 32 7.92 11.72 -2.69
CA ASN A 32 7.28 10.42 -2.85
C ASN A 32 6.55 9.97 -1.57
N PHE A 33 5.60 9.04 -1.71
CA PHE A 33 4.88 8.45 -0.58
C PHE A 33 5.21 6.95 -0.45
N ARG A 34 5.51 6.53 0.78
CA ARG A 34 5.62 5.12 1.17
C ARG A 34 4.38 4.70 1.95
N TYR A 35 3.84 3.56 1.60
CA TYR A 35 2.64 3.00 2.19
C TYR A 35 3.03 1.75 2.96
N ALA A 36 2.70 1.69 4.25
CA ALA A 36 2.76 0.46 5.00
C ALA A 36 1.45 -0.28 4.78
N VAL A 37 1.55 -1.47 4.19
CA VAL A 37 0.43 -2.33 3.84
C VAL A 37 0.55 -3.59 4.67
N ASP A 38 -0.53 -3.95 5.37
CA ASP A 38 -0.66 -5.24 6.03
C ASP A 38 -1.14 -6.25 5.00
N MET A 39 -0.26 -7.18 4.63
CA MET A 39 -0.54 -8.23 3.65
C MET A 39 -1.05 -9.43 4.45
N GLU A 40 -2.26 -9.88 4.13
CA GLU A 40 -2.97 -11.00 4.78
C GLU A 40 -3.38 -10.83 6.26
N GLY A 41 -3.16 -9.69 6.91
CA GLY A 41 -3.70 -9.44 8.27
C GLY A 41 -2.99 -10.22 9.40
N TYR A 42 -1.85 -10.84 9.10
CA TYR A 42 -1.01 -11.52 10.09
C TYR A 42 -0.04 -10.57 10.82
N GLY A 43 -0.12 -9.26 10.57
CA GLY A 43 0.77 -8.26 11.14
C GLY A 43 2.11 -8.13 10.41
N ALA A 44 2.21 -8.71 9.20
CA ALA A 44 3.35 -8.53 8.32
C ALA A 44 3.18 -7.23 7.54
N LEU A 45 3.62 -6.12 8.14
CA LEU A 45 3.63 -4.82 7.48
C LEU A 45 4.74 -4.77 6.44
N GLN A 46 4.37 -4.63 5.18
CA GLN A 46 5.28 -4.41 4.08
C GLN A 46 5.21 -2.96 3.61
N PHE A 47 6.37 -2.40 3.26
CA PHE A 47 6.47 -1.03 2.76
C PHE A 47 6.50 -1.03 1.24
N PHE A 48 5.57 -0.32 0.62
CA PHE A 48 5.47 -0.16 -0.82
C PHE A 48 5.51 1.32 -1.23
N ASN A 49 6.03 1.59 -2.41
CA ASN A 49 5.89 2.90 -3.05
C ASN A 49 4.54 2.98 -3.75
N GLU A 50 4.03 4.19 -4.00
CA GLU A 50 2.75 4.41 -4.71
C GLU A 50 2.70 3.71 -6.07
N GLU A 51 3.86 3.57 -6.71
CA GLU A 51 4.05 2.98 -8.05
C GLU A 51 3.83 1.47 -8.05
N LYS A 52 4.06 0.83 -6.89
CA LYS A 52 3.93 -0.62 -6.70
C LYS A 52 2.58 -1.03 -6.14
N LEU A 53 1.71 -0.07 -5.84
CA LEU A 53 0.37 -0.32 -5.34
C LEU A 53 -0.64 0.06 -6.41
N VAL A 54 -1.61 -0.83 -6.63
CA VAL A 54 -2.78 -0.56 -7.46
C VAL A 54 -4.04 -0.67 -6.63
N VAL A 55 -5.08 0.05 -7.04
CA VAL A 55 -6.40 -0.04 -6.40
C VAL A 55 -6.93 -1.45 -6.66
N HIS A 56 -7.35 -2.14 -5.61
CA HIS A 56 -8.00 -3.45 -5.76
C HIS A 56 -9.35 -3.25 -6.47
N PRO A 57 -9.55 -3.79 -7.69
CA PRO A 57 -10.81 -3.66 -8.39
C PRO A 57 -11.88 -4.49 -7.67
N CYS A 58 -12.98 -3.82 -7.32
CA CYS A 58 -14.15 -4.37 -6.64
C CYS A 58 -14.82 -5.51 -7.42
#